data_AF-A0A7K1U6L1-F1
#
_entry.id   AF-A0A7K1U6L1-F1
#
_cell.length_a   1.000
_cell.length_b   1.000
_cell.length_c   1.000
_cell.angle_alpha   90.00
_cell.angle_beta   90.00
_cell.angle_gamma   90.00
#
_symmetry.space_group_name_H-M   'P 1'
#
loop_
_entity.id
_entity.type
_entity.pdbx_description
1 polymer ?
#
loop_
_entity_poly.entity_id
_entity_poly.type
_entity_poly.pdbx_seq_one_letter_code
_entity_poly.pdbx_strand_id
1 'polypeptide(L)'
;MQAYKPRIFVSCIYKLEKDSPQRRIKDETIKQIRNAGFEPQIFMEAGLAEDMVWNFDTVYSILKKCDGAVILGLGRWSMSNEKESAKIPTEYNHYEGALAASLKLPLLILSEEGIADRGIFYNGGGFIYTSIPSTADNNWFNNDEYFIGRFNAWKRAVNNRFQVFLGYSGEAKDVANSLVAFLTNRLNLRVKEYRANFVQGGTILEEIENAVNTCQCAIFLFTASDKLENNENQASPRDNVIFEAGYFMKAKGKERVLIIREEGTKMPADIGGNIYLPLKNRNDISTIAADVQYFLENRL
;
A
#
# COMPACT_ATOMS: atom_id res chain seq x y z
N MET A 1 15.76 12.54 6.74
CA MET A 1 14.70 11.50 6.87
C MET A 1 15.29 10.17 6.47
N GLN A 2 14.95 9.07 7.15
CA GLN A 2 15.33 7.73 6.71
C GLN A 2 14.58 7.40 5.41
N ALA A 3 15.25 6.77 4.44
CA ALA A 3 14.64 6.34 3.19
C ALA A 3 13.40 5.47 3.46
N TYR A 4 12.33 5.65 2.68
CA TYR A 4 11.11 4.87 2.82
C TYR A 4 11.40 3.37 2.67
N LYS A 5 10.84 2.56 3.57
CA LYS A 5 10.83 1.10 3.51
C LYS A 5 9.40 0.61 3.35
N PRO A 6 9.12 -0.35 2.44
CA PRO A 6 7.78 -0.87 2.30
C PRO A 6 7.24 -1.46 3.60
N ARG A 7 6.02 -1.10 3.95
CA ARG A 7 5.41 -1.44 5.23
C ARG A 7 4.54 -2.68 5.10
N ILE A 8 4.72 -3.63 6.02
CA ILE A 8 4.02 -4.90 5.98
C ILE A 8 3.18 -5.04 7.24
N PHE A 9 1.86 -5.08 7.08
CA PHE A 9 0.98 -5.44 8.17
C PHE A 9 1.21 -6.90 8.56
N VAL A 10 1.45 -7.19 9.84
CA VAL A 10 1.63 -8.57 10.30
C VAL A 10 0.57 -8.90 11.32
N SER A 11 -0.42 -9.66 10.88
CA SER A 11 -1.46 -10.24 11.73
C SER A 11 -0.88 -11.45 12.46
N CYS A 12 -0.62 -11.33 13.75
CA CYS A 12 -0.09 -12.42 14.57
C CYS A 12 -0.57 -12.35 16.02
N ILE A 13 -0.40 -13.44 16.76
CA ILE A 13 -0.71 -13.48 18.19
C ILE A 13 0.31 -12.60 18.93
N TYR A 14 -0.18 -11.62 19.70
CA TYR A 14 0.66 -10.69 20.44
C TYR A 14 1.48 -11.40 21.54
N LYS A 15 0.80 -12.08 22.47
CA LYS A 15 1.42 -12.80 23.58
C LYS A 15 1.48 -14.30 23.30
N LEU A 16 2.68 -14.78 22.98
CA LEU A 16 3.02 -16.20 22.89
C LEU A 16 4.01 -16.55 24.02
N GLU A 17 3.95 -17.78 24.51
CA GLU A 17 4.90 -18.28 25.51
C GLU A 17 6.33 -18.23 24.98
N LYS A 18 7.26 -17.82 25.85
CA LYS A 18 8.64 -17.45 25.48
C LYS A 18 9.37 -18.53 24.68
N ASP A 19 9.18 -19.79 25.06
CA ASP A 19 9.89 -20.93 24.47
C ASP A 19 8.98 -21.80 23.57
N SER A 20 7.77 -21.32 23.25
CA SER A 20 6.85 -22.06 22.38
C SER A 20 7.36 -22.14 20.93
N PRO A 21 7.10 -23.26 20.21
CA PRO A 21 7.36 -23.34 18.77
C PRO A 21 6.68 -22.22 17.98
N GLN A 22 5.47 -21.83 18.38
CA GLN A 22 4.72 -20.73 17.79
C GLN A 22 5.45 -19.38 17.92
N ARG A 23 6.09 -19.10 19.06
CA ARG A 23 6.90 -17.89 19.24
C ARG A 23 8.09 -17.86 18.28
N ARG A 24 8.78 -19.00 18.13
CA ARG A 24 9.88 -19.15 17.17
C ARG A 24 9.43 -18.87 15.74
N ILE A 25 8.28 -19.43 15.33
CA ILE A 25 7.69 -19.21 14.01
C ILE A 25 7.39 -17.73 13.77
N LYS A 26 6.78 -17.04 14.75
CA LYS A 26 6.52 -15.60 14.70
C LYS A 26 7.83 -14.81 14.52
N ASP A 27 8.80 -15.05 15.37
CA ASP A 27 10.05 -14.29 15.40
C ASP A 27 10.85 -14.49 14.09
N GLU A 28 10.95 -15.72 13.58
CA GLU A 28 11.61 -16.01 12.30
C GLU A 28 10.84 -15.44 11.11
N THR A 29 9.51 -15.44 11.13
CA THR A 29 8.68 -14.77 10.10
C THR A 29 8.99 -13.27 10.04
N ILE A 30 9.00 -12.59 11.20
CA ILE A 30 9.29 -11.15 11.29
C ILE A 30 10.72 -10.86 10.80
N LYS A 31 11.68 -11.72 11.14
CA LYS A 31 13.05 -11.63 10.67
C LYS A 31 13.16 -11.77 9.15
N GLN A 32 12.43 -12.70 8.52
CA GLN A 32 12.38 -12.82 7.05
C GLN A 32 11.83 -11.55 6.40
N ILE A 33 10.78 -10.95 6.97
CA ILE A 33 10.22 -9.66 6.50
C ILE A 33 11.28 -8.56 6.57
N ARG A 34 11.97 -8.43 7.72
CA ARG A 34 13.04 -7.42 7.90
C ARG A 34 14.22 -7.64 6.95
N ASN A 35 14.67 -8.89 6.80
CA ASN A 35 15.75 -9.27 5.88
C ASN A 35 15.39 -9.00 4.40
N ALA A 36 14.10 -9.04 4.07
CA ALA A 36 13.60 -8.66 2.75
C ALA A 36 13.63 -7.14 2.48
N GLY A 37 14.01 -6.33 3.47
CA GLY A 37 14.07 -4.87 3.40
C GLY A 37 12.78 -4.16 3.81
N PHE A 38 11.84 -4.89 4.42
CA PHE A 38 10.52 -4.38 4.77
C PHE A 38 10.39 -4.01 6.24
N GLU A 39 9.44 -3.10 6.52
CA GLU A 39 9.15 -2.60 7.86
C GLU A 39 7.86 -3.25 8.41
N PRO A 40 7.93 -4.18 9.37
CA PRO A 40 6.74 -4.81 9.94
C PRO A 40 5.93 -3.81 10.78
N GLN A 41 4.61 -3.84 10.61
CA GLN A 41 3.62 -3.10 11.38
C GLN A 41 2.85 -4.09 12.23
N ILE A 42 3.14 -4.12 13.53
CA ILE A 42 2.58 -5.05 14.50
C ILE A 42 2.05 -4.24 15.68
N PHE A 43 0.75 -4.41 15.98
CA PHE A 43 0.14 -3.74 17.13
C PHE A 43 0.89 -4.06 18.42
N MET A 44 1.19 -3.00 19.19
CA MET A 44 1.86 -3.10 20.49
C MET A 44 3.29 -3.67 20.43
N GLU A 45 3.92 -3.73 19.25
CA GLU A 45 5.24 -4.37 19.09
C GLU A 45 6.17 -3.71 18.06
N ALA A 46 5.67 -3.19 16.93
CA ALA A 46 6.56 -2.61 15.91
C ALA A 46 5.87 -1.64 14.94
N GLY A 47 6.61 -0.59 14.56
CA GLY A 47 6.25 0.33 13.49
C GLY A 47 5.19 1.33 13.93
N LEU A 48 4.39 1.83 12.98
CA LEU A 48 3.30 2.77 13.24
C LEU A 48 2.24 2.23 14.22
N ALA A 49 2.11 0.91 14.32
CA ALA A 49 1.13 0.26 15.18
C ALA A 49 1.65 0.01 16.61
N GLU A 50 2.93 0.30 16.88
CA GLU A 50 3.59 -0.01 18.17
C GLU A 50 2.89 0.67 19.35
N ASP A 51 2.60 1.97 19.24
CA ASP A 51 1.93 2.72 20.32
C ASP A 51 0.41 2.79 20.16
N MET A 52 -0.16 2.01 19.24
CA MET A 52 -1.60 2.04 18.96
C MET A 52 -2.34 0.91 19.66
N VAL A 53 -3.54 1.23 20.14
CA VAL A 53 -4.49 0.22 20.62
C VAL A 53 -5.14 -0.46 19.41
N TRP A 54 -5.25 -1.78 19.47
CA TRP A 54 -5.97 -2.56 18.47
C TRP A 54 -7.47 -2.27 18.53
N ASN A 55 -8.05 -1.80 17.42
CA ASN A 55 -9.48 -1.75 17.15
C ASN A 55 -9.71 -1.71 15.63
N PHE A 56 -10.96 -1.83 15.19
CA PHE A 56 -11.29 -1.90 13.76
C PHE A 56 -10.81 -0.68 12.96
N ASP A 57 -10.92 0.53 13.52
CA ASP A 57 -10.52 1.76 12.84
C ASP A 57 -9.00 1.89 12.75
N THR A 58 -8.27 1.54 13.82
CA THR A 58 -6.80 1.60 13.82
C THR A 58 -6.21 0.55 12.90
N VAL A 59 -6.76 -0.67 12.86
CA VAL A 59 -6.37 -1.72 11.90
C VAL A 59 -6.55 -1.23 10.46
N TYR A 60 -7.73 -0.67 10.14
CA TYR A 60 -7.99 -0.13 8.81
C TYR A 60 -7.02 1.01 8.44
N SER A 61 -6.79 1.93 9.37
CA SER A 61 -5.87 3.07 9.18
C SER A 61 -4.44 2.62 8.90
N ILE A 62 -3.93 1.63 9.63
CA ILE A 62 -2.60 1.05 9.42
C ILE A 62 -2.52 0.30 8.10
N LEU A 63 -3.51 -0.56 7.79
CA LEU A 63 -3.52 -1.30 6.52
C LEU A 63 -3.52 -0.37 5.30
N LYS A 64 -4.23 0.78 5.35
CA LYS A 64 -4.17 1.79 4.28
C LYS A 64 -2.77 2.38 4.05
N LYS A 65 -1.87 2.29 5.04
CA LYS A 65 -0.47 2.76 5.01
C LYS A 65 0.54 1.62 4.77
N CYS A 66 0.06 0.42 4.44
CA CYS A 66 0.91 -0.74 4.17
C CYS A 66 1.03 -1.01 2.66
N ASP A 67 2.15 -1.58 2.25
CA ASP A 67 2.43 -2.09 0.91
C ASP A 67 2.07 -3.57 0.76
N GLY A 68 1.85 -4.27 1.86
CA GLY A 68 1.46 -5.68 1.87
C GLY A 68 1.04 -6.12 3.25
N ALA A 69 0.58 -7.36 3.34
CA ALA A 69 0.21 -7.98 4.60
C ALA A 69 0.65 -9.45 4.66
N VAL A 70 0.97 -9.88 5.87
CA VAL A 70 1.21 -11.29 6.23
C VAL A 70 0.20 -11.66 7.32
N ILE A 71 -0.52 -12.76 7.10
CA ILE A 71 -1.42 -13.33 8.09
C ILE A 71 -0.79 -14.61 8.62
N LEU A 72 -0.38 -14.58 9.89
CA LEU A 72 0.22 -15.70 10.59
C LEU A 72 -0.85 -16.43 11.42
N GLY A 73 -1.43 -17.46 10.83
CA GLY A 73 -2.47 -18.30 11.44
C GLY A 73 -1.86 -19.38 12.31
N LEU A 74 -1.67 -19.06 13.59
CA LEU A 74 -1.23 -20.02 14.60
C LEU A 74 -2.45 -20.56 15.36
N GLY A 75 -2.44 -21.85 15.67
CA GLY A 75 -3.53 -22.52 16.36
C GLY A 75 -3.72 -21.94 17.76
N ARG A 76 -4.90 -21.40 18.04
CA ARG A 76 -5.28 -20.86 19.36
C ARG A 76 -6.25 -21.77 20.10
N TRP A 77 -7.08 -22.47 19.36
CA TRP A 77 -7.98 -23.50 19.88
C TRP A 77 -7.84 -24.76 19.04
N SER A 78 -8.19 -25.90 19.63
CA SER A 78 -8.30 -27.16 18.92
C SER A 78 -9.74 -27.64 19.03
N MET A 79 -10.31 -28.04 17.90
CA MET A 79 -11.62 -28.68 17.84
C MET A 79 -11.40 -30.09 17.33
N SER A 80 -11.81 -31.08 18.11
CA SER A 80 -11.76 -32.48 17.73
C SER A 80 -13.16 -33.08 17.79
N ASN A 81 -13.53 -33.84 16.76
CA ASN A 81 -14.64 -34.78 16.79
C ASN A 81 -14.10 -36.21 16.62
N GLU A 82 -14.97 -37.22 16.60
CA GLU A 82 -14.56 -38.64 16.49
C GLU A 82 -13.76 -38.96 15.22
N LYS A 83 -13.79 -38.10 14.19
CA LYS A 83 -13.17 -38.35 12.88
C LYS A 83 -12.03 -37.40 12.54
N GLU A 84 -12.02 -36.18 13.07
CA GLU A 84 -11.10 -35.12 12.67
C GLU A 84 -10.71 -34.22 13.84
N SER A 85 -9.47 -33.72 13.80
CA SER A 85 -8.96 -32.69 14.70
C SER A 85 -8.45 -31.52 13.86
N ALA A 86 -8.93 -30.31 14.16
CA ALA A 86 -8.53 -29.09 13.49
C ALA A 86 -8.15 -28.01 14.50
N LYS A 87 -7.09 -27.27 14.20
CA LYS A 87 -6.70 -26.06 14.91
C LYS A 87 -7.49 -24.88 14.36
N ILE A 88 -7.86 -23.97 15.25
CA ILE A 88 -8.59 -22.75 14.91
C ILE A 88 -7.68 -21.55 15.25
N PRO A 89 -7.38 -20.68 14.28
CA PRO A 89 -6.66 -19.45 14.50
C PRO A 89 -7.58 -18.40 15.12
N THR A 90 -7.06 -17.24 15.49
CA THR A 90 -7.92 -16.16 15.98
C THR A 90 -8.81 -15.60 14.87
N GLU A 91 -10.05 -15.23 15.22
CA GLU A 91 -11.01 -14.58 14.33
C GLU A 91 -10.47 -13.27 13.77
N TYR A 92 -9.57 -12.61 14.50
CA TYR A 92 -8.90 -11.39 14.04
C TYR A 92 -8.03 -11.63 12.81
N ASN A 93 -7.44 -12.82 12.63
CA ASN A 93 -6.72 -13.15 11.39
C ASN A 93 -7.67 -13.11 10.18
N HIS A 94 -8.91 -13.58 10.34
CA HIS A 94 -9.90 -13.54 9.27
C HIS A 94 -10.32 -12.10 8.95
N TYR A 95 -10.58 -11.29 9.97
CA TYR A 95 -10.93 -9.87 9.78
C TYR A 95 -9.81 -9.09 9.10
N GLU A 96 -8.59 -9.16 9.64
CA GLU A 96 -7.42 -8.43 9.14
C GLU A 96 -7.03 -8.87 7.72
N GLY A 97 -7.07 -10.18 7.47
CA GLY A 97 -6.82 -10.75 6.15
C GLY A 97 -7.87 -10.35 5.12
N ALA A 98 -9.15 -10.38 5.48
CA ALA A 98 -10.23 -9.94 4.60
C ALA A 98 -10.11 -8.45 4.27
N LEU A 99 -9.79 -7.63 5.26
CA LEU A 99 -9.60 -6.19 5.09
C LEU A 99 -8.40 -5.87 4.19
N ALA A 100 -7.28 -6.56 4.39
CA ALA A 100 -6.09 -6.45 3.53
C ALA A 100 -6.42 -6.84 2.08
N ALA A 101 -7.18 -7.92 1.88
CA ALA A 101 -7.64 -8.35 0.56
C ALA A 101 -8.58 -7.33 -0.09
N SER A 102 -9.52 -6.73 0.66
CA SER A 102 -10.40 -5.66 0.18
C SER A 102 -9.63 -4.41 -0.25
N LEU A 103 -8.51 -4.10 0.43
CA LEU A 103 -7.60 -3.02 0.07
C LEU A 103 -6.65 -3.38 -1.09
N LYS A 104 -6.79 -4.58 -1.67
CA LYS A 104 -5.97 -5.10 -2.78
C LYS A 104 -4.47 -5.12 -2.43
N LEU A 105 -4.15 -5.38 -1.16
CA LEU A 105 -2.78 -5.57 -0.72
C LEU A 105 -2.29 -6.97 -1.13
N PRO A 106 -1.02 -7.09 -1.57
CA PRO A 106 -0.34 -8.37 -1.65
C PRO A 106 -0.38 -9.09 -0.29
N LEU A 107 -1.04 -10.25 -0.27
CA LEU A 107 -1.32 -11.01 0.95
C LEU A 107 -0.56 -12.34 0.94
N LEU A 108 0.22 -12.57 1.99
CA LEU A 108 0.84 -13.88 2.27
C LEU A 108 0.16 -14.50 3.48
N ILE A 109 -0.39 -15.70 3.30
CA ILE A 109 -0.98 -16.51 4.36
C ILE A 109 0.04 -17.56 4.78
N LEU A 110 0.42 -17.49 6.04
CA LEU A 110 1.30 -18.42 6.72
C LEU A 110 0.46 -19.18 7.75
N SER A 111 0.13 -20.42 7.46
CA SER A 111 -0.84 -21.20 8.23
C SER A 111 -0.13 -22.34 8.96
N GLU A 112 -0.25 -22.43 10.28
CA GLU A 112 0.28 -23.58 11.01
C GLU A 112 -0.39 -24.88 10.54
N GLU A 113 0.38 -25.96 10.43
CA GLU A 113 -0.18 -27.26 10.08
C GLU A 113 -1.32 -27.67 11.03
N GLY A 114 -2.41 -28.13 10.42
CA GLY A 114 -3.63 -28.52 11.10
C GLY A 114 -4.65 -27.38 11.28
N ILE A 115 -4.36 -26.15 10.86
CA ILE A 115 -5.36 -25.08 10.81
C ILE A 115 -6.51 -25.46 9.87
N ALA A 116 -7.75 -25.23 10.32
CA ALA A 116 -8.95 -25.49 9.53
C ALA A 116 -8.94 -24.71 8.20
N ASP A 117 -9.18 -25.40 7.09
CA ASP A 117 -9.21 -24.86 5.73
C ASP A 117 -10.49 -24.05 5.48
N ARG A 118 -10.55 -22.82 6.03
CA ARG A 118 -11.73 -21.95 5.96
C ARG A 118 -11.38 -20.46 6.01
N GLY A 119 -12.30 -19.62 5.52
CA GLY A 119 -12.15 -18.16 5.54
C GLY A 119 -10.87 -17.72 4.81
N ILE A 120 -10.09 -16.82 5.41
CA ILE A 120 -8.80 -16.39 4.82
C ILE A 120 -7.76 -17.52 4.69
N PHE A 121 -7.91 -18.61 5.46
CA PHE A 121 -7.01 -19.77 5.40
C PHE A 121 -7.47 -20.81 4.38
N TYR A 122 -8.57 -20.58 3.67
CA TYR A 122 -8.99 -21.45 2.59
C TYR A 122 -7.95 -21.41 1.46
N ASN A 123 -7.24 -22.52 1.21
CA ASN A 123 -6.17 -22.59 0.22
C ASN A 123 -6.68 -22.30 -1.22
N GLY A 124 -7.93 -22.65 -1.51
CA GLY A 124 -8.58 -22.32 -2.78
C GLY A 124 -9.00 -20.84 -2.93
N GLY A 125 -8.76 -19.99 -1.92
CA GLY A 125 -9.16 -18.58 -1.90
C GLY A 125 -8.36 -17.66 -2.82
N GLY A 126 -7.33 -18.17 -3.52
CA GLY A 126 -6.53 -17.42 -4.48
C GLY A 126 -5.42 -16.53 -3.88
N PHE A 127 -5.14 -16.66 -2.58
CA PHE A 127 -4.03 -15.96 -1.92
C PHE A 127 -2.72 -16.72 -2.04
N ILE A 128 -1.60 -16.02 -1.85
CA ILE A 128 -0.30 -16.68 -1.73
C ILE A 128 -0.27 -17.35 -0.36
N TYR A 129 -0.32 -18.68 -0.36
CA TYR A 129 -0.48 -19.50 0.84
C TYR A 129 0.68 -20.48 1.00
N THR A 130 1.13 -20.68 2.23
CA THR A 130 1.94 -21.85 2.61
C THR A 130 1.62 -22.33 4.01
N SER A 131 1.67 -23.65 4.19
CA SER A 131 1.58 -24.30 5.49
C SER A 131 2.94 -24.24 6.19
N ILE A 132 2.94 -24.09 7.51
CA ILE A 132 4.13 -24.08 8.37
C ILE A 132 4.08 -25.28 9.30
N PRO A 133 5.05 -26.20 9.23
CA PRO A 133 5.18 -27.29 10.19
C PRO A 133 5.32 -26.77 11.62
N SER A 134 4.74 -27.46 12.60
CA SER A 134 4.89 -27.08 14.02
C SER A 134 6.35 -27.13 14.52
N THR A 135 7.21 -27.86 13.81
CA THR A 135 8.65 -27.99 14.04
C THR A 135 9.49 -26.96 13.29
N ALA A 136 8.87 -26.05 12.52
CA ALA A 136 9.59 -25.08 11.71
C ALA A 136 10.55 -24.22 12.56
N ASP A 137 11.77 -24.13 12.08
CA ASP A 137 12.87 -23.40 12.68
C ASP A 137 13.56 -22.52 11.64
N ASN A 138 14.66 -21.86 12.03
CA ASN A 138 15.44 -21.05 11.10
C ASN A 138 15.93 -21.85 9.88
N ASN A 139 16.19 -23.16 9.99
CA ASN A 139 16.58 -23.95 8.84
C ASN A 139 15.43 -24.08 7.83
N TRP A 140 14.21 -24.35 8.30
CA TRP A 140 13.02 -24.40 7.45
C TRP A 140 12.80 -23.07 6.71
N PHE A 141 12.81 -21.93 7.41
CA PHE A 141 12.61 -20.61 6.79
C PHE A 141 13.66 -20.24 5.72
N ASN A 142 14.86 -20.83 5.77
CA ASN A 142 15.93 -20.52 4.83
C ASN A 142 16.11 -21.56 3.71
N ASN A 143 15.54 -22.77 3.85
CA ASN A 143 15.79 -23.87 2.92
C ASN A 143 14.53 -24.56 2.38
N ASP A 144 13.34 -24.34 2.97
CA ASP A 144 12.10 -24.94 2.46
C ASP A 144 11.69 -24.30 1.13
N GLU A 145 11.68 -25.10 0.06
CA GLU A 145 11.42 -24.63 -1.30
C GLU A 145 10.02 -24.02 -1.47
N TYR A 146 9.02 -24.58 -0.79
CA TYR A 146 7.64 -24.09 -0.86
C TYR A 146 7.52 -22.72 -0.19
N PHE A 147 8.03 -22.58 1.04
CA PHE A 147 8.06 -21.30 1.74
C PHE A 147 8.81 -20.25 0.93
N ILE A 148 10.03 -20.54 0.49
CA ILE A 148 10.87 -19.59 -0.27
C ILE A 148 10.17 -19.16 -1.56
N GLY A 149 9.59 -20.11 -2.30
CA GLY A 149 8.87 -19.81 -3.53
C GLY A 149 7.68 -18.87 -3.31
N ARG A 150 6.85 -19.15 -2.30
CA ARG A 150 5.67 -18.36 -1.94
C ARG A 150 6.05 -16.99 -1.38
N PHE A 151 7.03 -16.94 -0.48
CA PHE A 151 7.56 -15.70 0.09
C PHE A 151 8.14 -14.80 -0.99
N ASN A 152 8.91 -15.34 -1.94
CA ASN A 152 9.46 -14.57 -3.06
C ASN A 152 8.37 -14.08 -4.03
N ALA A 153 7.33 -14.87 -4.28
CA ALA A 153 6.18 -14.43 -5.08
C ALA A 153 5.47 -13.24 -4.42
N TRP A 154 5.22 -13.32 -3.12
CA TRP A 154 4.63 -12.23 -2.35
C TRP A 154 5.54 -11.00 -2.31
N LYS A 155 6.84 -11.19 -2.05
CA LYS A 155 7.85 -10.12 -2.06
C LYS A 155 7.89 -9.37 -3.39
N ARG A 156 7.81 -10.07 -4.53
CA ARG A 156 7.70 -9.43 -5.85
C ARG A 156 6.43 -8.62 -5.99
N ALA A 157 5.29 -9.14 -5.53
CA ALA A 157 4.02 -8.42 -5.57
C ALA A 157 4.04 -7.13 -4.72
N VAL A 158 4.62 -7.17 -3.52
CA VAL A 158 4.87 -5.98 -2.68
C VAL A 158 5.75 -4.97 -3.41
N ASN A 159 6.89 -5.42 -3.94
CA ASN A 159 7.86 -4.55 -4.60
C ASN A 159 7.36 -3.95 -5.92
N ASN A 160 6.32 -4.52 -6.53
CA ASN A 160 5.71 -3.97 -7.75
C ASN A 160 4.69 -2.86 -7.47
N ARG A 161 4.40 -2.55 -6.21
CA ARG A 161 3.56 -1.40 -5.85
C ARG A 161 4.33 -0.08 -5.97
N PHE A 162 3.57 1.00 -5.97
CA PHE A 162 4.07 2.36 -6.01
C PHE A 162 3.52 3.13 -4.81
N GLN A 163 4.32 4.04 -4.25
CA GLN A 163 3.84 4.88 -3.16
C GLN A 163 2.99 6.02 -3.72
N VAL A 164 3.43 6.60 -4.83
CA VAL A 164 2.80 7.80 -5.41
C VAL A 164 2.42 7.55 -6.86
N PHE A 165 1.17 7.85 -7.21
CA PHE A 165 0.77 8.12 -8.59
C PHE A 165 0.99 9.60 -8.90
N LEU A 166 1.60 9.92 -10.05
CA LEU A 166 1.77 11.30 -10.51
C LEU A 166 0.96 11.51 -11.80
N GLY A 167 -0.16 12.23 -11.68
CA GLY A 167 -1.03 12.58 -12.81
C GLY A 167 -0.78 14.01 -13.26
N TYR A 168 -0.50 14.21 -14.55
CA TYR A 168 -0.16 15.51 -15.11
C TYR A 168 -0.42 15.55 -16.61
N SER A 169 -0.58 16.75 -17.17
CA SER A 169 -0.67 16.95 -18.61
C SER A 169 0.72 16.95 -19.25
N GLY A 170 0.81 16.70 -20.57
CA GLY A 170 2.10 16.74 -21.29
C GLY A 170 2.87 18.05 -21.13
N GLU A 171 2.18 19.18 -20.97
CA GLU A 171 2.78 20.52 -20.78
C GLU A 171 3.42 20.72 -19.40
N ALA A 172 3.12 19.83 -18.44
CA ALA A 172 3.67 19.87 -17.08
C ALA A 172 4.88 18.93 -16.91
N LYS A 173 5.45 18.43 -18.01
CA LYS A 173 6.51 17.41 -17.99
C LYS A 173 7.75 17.84 -17.21
N ASP A 174 8.16 19.10 -17.30
CA ASP A 174 9.36 19.58 -16.60
C ASP A 174 9.17 19.64 -15.08
N VAL A 175 7.99 20.10 -14.64
CA VAL A 175 7.58 20.05 -13.23
C VAL A 175 7.53 18.60 -12.75
N ALA A 176 6.90 17.72 -13.55
CA ALA A 176 6.75 16.32 -13.22
C ALA A 176 8.10 15.61 -13.07
N ASN A 177 9.05 15.84 -13.99
CA ASN A 177 10.41 15.30 -13.90
C ASN A 177 11.12 15.77 -12.62
N SER A 178 10.96 17.04 -12.26
CA SER A 178 11.53 17.60 -11.03
C SER A 178 10.93 16.95 -9.78
N LEU A 179 9.62 16.75 -9.74
CA LEU A 179 8.94 16.04 -8.67
C LEU A 179 9.35 14.57 -8.59
N VAL A 180 9.42 13.86 -9.72
CA VAL A 180 9.88 12.47 -9.77
C VAL A 180 11.29 12.38 -9.18
N ALA A 181 12.21 13.23 -9.63
CA ALA A 181 13.59 13.25 -9.10
C ALA A 181 13.62 13.52 -7.59
N PHE A 182 12.79 14.43 -7.08
CA PHE A 182 12.65 14.69 -5.65
C PHE A 182 12.14 13.45 -4.90
N LEU A 183 11.03 12.85 -5.36
CA LEU A 183 10.39 11.71 -4.73
C LEU A 183 11.28 10.46 -4.74
N THR A 184 11.97 10.16 -5.85
CA THR A 184 12.81 8.97 -5.97
C THR A 184 14.15 9.16 -5.26
N ASN A 185 14.85 10.27 -5.51
CA ASN A 185 16.24 10.40 -5.10
C ASN A 185 16.37 10.85 -3.65
N ARG A 186 15.43 11.67 -3.16
CA ARG A 186 15.48 12.21 -1.79
C ARG A 186 14.65 11.39 -0.81
N LEU A 187 13.50 10.86 -1.24
CA LEU A 187 12.58 10.14 -0.36
C LEU A 187 12.59 8.62 -0.56
N ASN A 188 13.27 8.11 -1.59
CA ASN A 188 13.31 6.69 -1.95
C ASN A 188 11.91 6.10 -2.22
N LEU A 189 11.03 6.89 -2.85
CA LEU A 189 9.68 6.49 -3.21
C LEU A 189 9.61 5.98 -4.64
N ARG A 190 8.80 4.95 -4.87
CA ARG A 190 8.43 4.53 -6.22
C ARG A 190 7.26 5.35 -6.73
N VAL A 191 7.46 6.00 -7.87
CA VAL A 191 6.45 6.84 -8.52
C VAL A 191 5.93 6.13 -9.78
N LYS A 192 4.60 6.05 -9.91
CA LYS A 192 3.94 5.66 -11.15
C LYS A 192 3.50 6.92 -11.88
N GLU A 193 4.20 7.25 -12.96
CA GLU A 193 3.82 8.37 -13.82
C GLU A 193 2.67 7.97 -14.75
N TYR A 194 1.70 8.87 -14.92
CA TYR A 194 0.76 8.73 -16.02
C TYR A 194 1.43 9.15 -17.34
N ARG A 195 1.39 8.29 -18.34
CA ARG A 195 1.84 8.61 -19.70
C ARG A 195 0.64 8.53 -20.63
N ALA A 196 -0.08 9.63 -20.79
CA ALA A 196 -1.26 9.75 -21.66
C ALA A 196 -1.07 9.25 -23.10
N ASN A 197 0.17 9.04 -23.56
CA ASN A 197 0.50 8.64 -24.93
C ASN A 197 0.90 7.15 -25.09
N PHE A 198 0.78 6.31 -24.06
CA PHE A 198 1.17 4.89 -24.14
C PHE A 198 0.02 3.96 -23.74
N VAL A 199 -1.03 3.94 -24.55
CA VAL A 199 -2.09 2.93 -24.45
C VAL A 199 -1.62 1.67 -25.17
N GLN A 200 -0.98 0.75 -24.45
CA GLN A 200 -0.71 -0.59 -24.99
C GLN A 200 -1.87 -1.52 -24.61
N GLY A 201 -3.00 -1.37 -25.31
CA GLY A 201 -4.07 -2.37 -25.36
C GLY A 201 -5.17 -2.31 -24.27
N GLY A 202 -5.31 -1.22 -23.51
CA GLY A 202 -6.39 -1.04 -22.52
C GLY A 202 -7.14 0.30 -22.67
N THR A 203 -8.16 0.53 -21.86
CA THR A 203 -8.85 1.84 -21.81
C THR A 203 -8.20 2.76 -20.75
N ILE A 204 -8.38 4.08 -20.89
CA ILE A 204 -7.94 5.07 -19.89
C ILE A 204 -8.47 4.71 -18.48
N LEU A 205 -9.71 4.18 -18.40
CA LEU A 205 -10.32 3.81 -17.14
C LEU A 205 -9.61 2.62 -16.46
N GLU A 206 -9.20 1.61 -17.23
CA GLU A 206 -8.46 0.45 -16.72
C GLU A 206 -7.09 0.84 -16.19
N GLU A 207 -6.40 1.78 -16.85
CA GLU A 207 -5.12 2.29 -16.39
C GLU A 207 -5.23 3.03 -15.06
N ILE A 208 -6.26 3.88 -14.91
CA ILE A 208 -6.56 4.60 -13.67
C ILE A 208 -6.94 3.62 -12.57
N GLU A 209 -7.78 2.62 -12.86
CA GLU A 209 -8.15 1.58 -11.89
C GLU A 209 -6.92 0.79 -11.42
N ASN A 210 -6.06 0.39 -12.36
CA ASN A 210 -4.79 -0.25 -12.04
C ASN A 210 -3.88 0.67 -11.21
N ALA A 211 -3.79 1.95 -11.55
CA ALA A 211 -3.01 2.93 -10.78
C ALA A 211 -3.54 3.08 -9.35
N VAL A 212 -4.85 3.21 -9.15
CA VAL A 212 -5.48 3.21 -7.84
C VAL A 212 -5.16 1.92 -7.07
N ASN A 213 -5.26 0.75 -7.69
CA ASN A 213 -5.00 -0.51 -7.00
C ASN A 213 -3.52 -0.69 -6.62
N THR A 214 -2.60 -0.15 -7.41
CA THR A 214 -1.14 -0.32 -7.23
C THR A 214 -0.46 0.83 -6.50
N CYS A 215 -1.11 1.98 -6.34
CA CYS A 215 -0.57 3.16 -5.65
C CYS A 215 -1.19 3.36 -4.26
N GLN A 216 -0.44 3.97 -3.33
CA GLN A 216 -0.95 4.32 -2.01
C GLN A 216 -1.66 5.67 -1.99
N CYS A 217 -1.05 6.69 -2.59
CA CYS A 217 -1.60 8.03 -2.74
C CYS A 217 -1.36 8.58 -4.15
N ALA A 218 -1.89 9.77 -4.44
CA ALA A 218 -1.68 10.45 -5.71
C ALA A 218 -1.34 11.93 -5.53
N ILE A 219 -0.53 12.43 -6.46
CA ILE A 219 -0.24 13.84 -6.66
C ILE A 219 -0.69 14.21 -8.08
N PHE A 220 -1.43 15.30 -8.22
CA PHE A 220 -1.90 15.80 -9.51
C PHE A 220 -1.39 17.20 -9.79
N LEU A 221 -0.90 17.43 -11.01
CA LEU A 221 -0.45 18.74 -11.48
C LEU A 221 -1.55 19.43 -12.28
N PHE A 222 -2.12 20.48 -11.69
CA PHE A 222 -3.14 21.32 -12.29
C PHE A 222 -2.46 22.56 -12.88
N THR A 223 -1.95 22.43 -14.10
CA THR A 223 -1.28 23.49 -14.86
C THR A 223 -2.18 24.04 -15.95
N ALA A 224 -1.94 25.28 -16.38
CA ALA A 224 -2.59 25.90 -17.52
C ALA A 224 -2.38 25.04 -18.78
N SER A 225 -3.48 24.66 -19.45
CA SER A 225 -3.47 23.99 -20.75
C SER A 225 -3.73 25.01 -21.86
N ASP A 226 -2.91 25.01 -22.92
CA ASP A 226 -2.97 25.97 -24.05
C ASP A 226 -4.20 25.81 -24.97
N LYS A 227 -5.18 24.99 -24.60
CA LYS A 227 -6.39 24.75 -25.40
C LYS A 227 -7.66 24.84 -24.56
N LEU A 228 -7.96 26.04 -24.08
CA LEU A 228 -9.35 26.47 -23.97
C LEU A 228 -9.62 27.35 -25.19
N GLU A 229 -9.82 26.73 -26.35
CA GLU A 229 -10.57 27.41 -27.40
C GLU A 229 -11.98 27.64 -26.84
N ASN A 230 -12.36 28.91 -26.74
CA ASN A 230 -13.69 29.41 -26.43
C ASN A 230 -14.10 29.47 -24.94
N ASN A 231 -13.36 30.22 -24.11
CA ASN A 231 -13.98 31.26 -23.29
C ASN A 231 -12.91 32.16 -22.68
N GLU A 232 -13.04 33.47 -22.90
CA GLU A 232 -12.22 34.49 -22.29
C GLU A 232 -12.27 34.37 -20.75
N ASN A 233 -11.08 34.43 -20.13
CA ASN A 233 -10.80 34.59 -18.69
C ASN A 233 -10.71 33.36 -17.75
N GLN A 234 -9.84 32.39 -18.08
CA GLN A 234 -8.84 31.76 -17.17
C GLN A 234 -8.34 30.43 -17.74
N ALA A 235 -7.04 30.14 -17.61
CA ALA A 235 -6.50 28.82 -17.94
C ALA A 235 -7.10 27.73 -17.02
N SER A 236 -7.41 26.54 -17.54
CA SER A 236 -7.95 25.41 -16.76
C SER A 236 -7.04 24.18 -16.89
N PRO A 237 -6.98 23.30 -15.87
CA PRO A 237 -6.35 21.99 -16.00
C PRO A 237 -7.08 21.16 -17.06
N ARG A 238 -6.39 20.19 -17.67
CA ARG A 238 -7.03 19.28 -18.64
C ARG A 238 -8.08 18.41 -17.97
N ASP A 239 -9.20 18.19 -18.67
CA ASP A 239 -10.35 17.44 -18.18
C ASP A 239 -10.00 16.03 -17.71
N ASN A 240 -9.06 15.35 -18.39
CA ASN A 240 -8.62 14.02 -18.00
C ASN A 240 -7.91 14.02 -16.64
N VAL A 241 -7.06 15.01 -16.37
CA VAL A 241 -6.32 15.13 -15.10
C VAL A 241 -7.29 15.42 -13.95
N ILE A 242 -8.34 16.22 -14.21
CA ILE A 242 -9.42 16.48 -13.25
C ILE A 242 -10.21 15.19 -12.97
N PHE A 243 -10.58 14.45 -14.00
CA PHE A 243 -11.28 13.17 -13.88
C PHE A 243 -10.47 12.14 -13.09
N GLU A 244 -9.19 11.97 -13.40
CA GLU A 244 -8.26 11.08 -12.70
C GLU A 244 -8.16 11.45 -11.21
N ALA A 245 -8.03 12.74 -10.90
CA ALA A 245 -7.99 13.23 -9.52
C ALA A 245 -9.29 12.88 -8.77
N GLY A 246 -10.44 13.15 -9.37
CA GLY A 246 -11.74 12.79 -8.80
C GLY A 246 -11.89 11.28 -8.56
N TYR A 247 -11.44 10.46 -9.50
CA TYR A 247 -11.45 9.01 -9.37
C TYR A 247 -10.58 8.53 -8.20
N PHE A 248 -9.36 9.05 -8.07
CA PHE A 248 -8.47 8.75 -6.94
C PHE A 248 -9.06 9.21 -5.60
N MET A 249 -9.67 10.40 -5.53
CA MET A 249 -10.32 10.90 -4.32
C MET A 249 -11.47 9.99 -3.89
N LYS A 250 -12.26 9.48 -4.84
CA LYS A 250 -13.34 8.54 -4.55
C LYS A 250 -12.81 7.19 -4.07
N ALA A 251 -11.76 6.66 -4.69
CA ALA A 251 -11.28 5.32 -4.41
C ALA A 251 -10.36 5.21 -3.17
N LYS A 252 -9.54 6.24 -2.90
CA LYS A 252 -8.54 6.23 -1.80
C LYS A 252 -8.92 7.14 -0.63
N GLY A 253 -9.90 8.02 -0.84
CA GLY A 253 -10.23 9.11 0.06
C GLY A 253 -9.50 10.39 -0.36
N LYS A 254 -10.20 11.52 -0.22
CA LYS A 254 -9.69 12.85 -0.58
C LYS A 254 -8.37 13.19 0.13
N GLU A 255 -8.16 12.65 1.32
CA GLU A 255 -6.96 12.88 2.10
C GLU A 255 -5.72 12.29 1.44
N ARG A 256 -5.86 11.24 0.61
CA ARG A 256 -4.74 10.58 -0.09
C ARG A 256 -4.45 11.15 -1.47
N VAL A 257 -5.01 12.31 -1.78
CA VAL A 257 -4.77 13.02 -3.04
C VAL A 257 -4.24 14.41 -2.72
N LEU A 258 -3.14 14.80 -3.37
CA LEU A 258 -2.59 16.15 -3.30
C LEU A 258 -2.70 16.81 -4.67
N ILE A 259 -3.21 18.03 -4.72
CA ILE A 259 -3.24 18.81 -5.95
C ILE A 259 -2.17 19.89 -5.87
N ILE A 260 -1.29 19.95 -6.85
CA ILE A 260 -0.35 21.04 -7.02
C ILE A 260 -0.88 21.88 -8.18
N ARG A 261 -1.26 23.12 -7.88
CA ARG A 261 -1.94 24.00 -8.82
C ARG A 261 -1.03 25.15 -9.20
N GLU A 262 -0.81 25.33 -10.49
CA GLU A 262 -0.12 26.51 -11.00
C GLU A 262 -0.93 27.79 -10.73
N GLU A 263 -0.25 28.84 -10.27
CA GLU A 263 -0.87 30.15 -10.08
C GLU A 263 -1.50 30.67 -11.39
N GLY A 264 -2.69 31.28 -11.28
CA GLY A 264 -3.45 31.74 -12.45
C GLY A 264 -4.29 30.68 -13.16
N THR A 265 -4.08 29.38 -12.91
CA THR A 265 -4.94 28.30 -13.42
C THR A 265 -6.20 28.19 -12.57
N LYS A 266 -7.40 27.99 -13.13
CA LYS A 266 -8.66 27.82 -12.39
C LYS A 266 -8.66 26.53 -11.56
N MET A 267 -9.20 26.59 -10.34
CA MET A 267 -9.49 25.38 -9.56
C MET A 267 -10.94 24.96 -9.81
N PRO A 268 -11.23 23.69 -10.13
CA PRO A 268 -12.60 23.19 -10.17
C PRO A 268 -13.27 23.38 -8.81
N ALA A 269 -14.45 24.00 -8.77
CA ALA A 269 -15.14 24.35 -7.53
C ALA A 269 -15.41 23.12 -6.64
N ASP A 270 -15.70 21.97 -7.27
CA ASP A 270 -16.02 20.70 -6.59
C ASP A 270 -14.80 20.02 -5.94
N ILE A 271 -13.59 20.47 -6.25
CA ILE A 271 -12.32 19.90 -5.77
C ILE A 271 -11.58 20.90 -4.85
N GLY A 272 -12.05 22.16 -4.77
CA GLY A 272 -11.33 23.29 -4.16
C GLY A 272 -11.25 23.35 -2.63
N GLY A 273 -11.69 22.33 -1.90
CA GLY A 273 -11.58 22.33 -0.44
C GLY A 273 -10.17 21.94 0.03
N ASN A 274 -9.46 22.84 0.72
CA ASN A 274 -8.23 22.65 1.55
C ASN A 274 -7.06 21.77 1.05
N ILE A 275 -7.05 21.29 -0.20
CA ILE A 275 -6.12 20.24 -0.66
C ILE A 275 -5.34 20.68 -1.91
N TYR A 276 -4.93 21.96 -1.99
CA TYR A 276 -4.03 22.37 -3.06
C TYR A 276 -2.82 23.16 -2.58
N LEU A 277 -1.68 22.91 -3.22
CA LEU A 277 -0.45 23.66 -3.06
C LEU A 277 -0.26 24.59 -4.26
N PRO A 278 -0.09 25.90 -4.06
CA PRO A 278 0.18 26.82 -5.16
C PRO A 278 1.61 26.63 -5.68
N LEU A 279 1.74 26.39 -6.98
CA LEU A 279 3.01 26.35 -7.71
C LEU A 279 3.21 27.70 -8.41
N LYS A 280 4.15 28.49 -7.88
CA LYS A 280 4.49 29.82 -8.39
C LYS A 280 5.27 29.78 -9.70
N ASN A 281 6.16 28.80 -9.83
CA ASN A 281 7.06 28.67 -10.97
C ASN A 281 7.21 27.20 -11.34
N ARG A 282 6.92 26.86 -12.59
CA ARG A 282 7.05 25.49 -13.11
C ARG A 282 8.47 24.92 -13.01
N ASN A 283 9.48 25.78 -13.01
CA ASN A 283 10.88 25.38 -12.95
C ASN A 283 11.44 25.29 -11.52
N ASP A 284 10.63 25.58 -10.50
CA ASP A 284 11.09 25.61 -9.11
C ASP A 284 10.08 24.96 -8.15
N ILE A 285 10.33 23.68 -7.85
CA ILE A 285 9.56 22.91 -6.87
C ILE A 285 10.00 23.15 -5.43
N SER A 286 11.06 23.94 -5.17
CA SER A 286 11.57 24.15 -3.82
C SER A 286 10.53 24.79 -2.89
N THR A 287 9.66 25.62 -3.47
CA THR A 287 8.56 26.32 -2.80
C THR A 287 7.48 25.39 -2.26
N ILE A 288 7.33 24.19 -2.83
CA ILE A 288 6.30 23.20 -2.46
C ILE A 288 6.89 21.92 -1.87
N ALA A 289 8.21 21.73 -1.92
CA ALA A 289 8.87 20.48 -1.55
C ALA A 289 8.60 20.07 -0.09
N ALA A 290 8.59 21.04 0.84
CA ALA A 290 8.32 20.78 2.25
C ALA A 290 6.87 20.32 2.47
N ASP A 291 5.90 20.95 1.81
CA ASP A 291 4.49 20.59 1.93
C ASP A 291 4.17 19.25 1.26
N VAL A 292 4.79 18.96 0.11
CA VAL A 292 4.72 17.64 -0.54
C VAL A 292 5.27 16.57 0.39
N GLN A 293 6.42 16.82 1.03
CA GLN A 293 7.00 15.89 2.00
C GLN A 293 6.04 15.68 3.19
N TYR A 294 5.51 16.75 3.78
CA TYR A 294 4.56 16.68 4.88
C TYR A 294 3.30 15.88 4.50
N PHE A 295 2.75 16.09 3.30
CA PHE A 295 1.63 15.30 2.80
C PHE A 295 1.97 13.81 2.77
N LEU A 296 3.12 13.44 2.21
CA LEU A 296 3.54 12.04 2.08
C LEU A 296 3.77 11.38 3.44
N GLU A 297 4.41 12.07 4.38
CA GLU A 297 4.67 11.57 5.74
C GLU A 297 3.39 11.20 6.49
N ASN A 298 2.29 11.90 6.22
CA ASN A 298 1.03 11.65 6.88
C ASN A 298 0.15 10.62 6.15
N ARG A 299 0.52 10.18 4.94
CA ARG A 299 -0.31 9.29 4.09
C ARG A 299 0.35 7.97 3.77
N LEU A 300 1.67 7.96 3.64
CA LEU A 300 2.46 6.75 3.52
C LEU A 300 2.61 6.12 4.89
#